data_AF-A0A7W1ZG47-F1
#
_entry.id   AF-A0A7W1ZG47-F1
#
_cell.length_a   1.000
_cell.length_b   1.000
_cell.length_c   1.000
_cell.angle_alpha   90.00
_cell.angle_beta   90.00
_cell.angle_gamma   90.00
#
_symmetry.space_group_name_H-M   'P 1'
#
loop_
_entity.id
_entity.type
_entity.pdbx_description
1 polymer ?
#
loop_
_entity_poly.entity_id
_entity_poly.type
_entity_poly.pdbx_seq_one_letter_code
_entity_poly.pdbx_strand_id
1 'polypeptide(L)'
;MLLKTRQWDFSSTELETLLTFENKIQHKENIKTKILATKPQYLREYIKGFLQISGSNDENLTALLELLQERNLYNYDLRDLRFAVKEIENQIELENFEKRLNEGNEQIFFENIDQLNGYEFEDFLKTLFSKMGYQVEQTRLSGDQGADLVIVKFGEKTVIQAKRFGGKVGNKAVQEIMAAISLYEAQKGMVITNNYFTPAAVKLANANNIELVDRDALEELINKHW
;
A
#
# COMPACT_ATOMS: atom_id res chain seq x y z
N MET A 1 -18.53 -49.59 10.25
CA MET A 1 -18.81 -50.72 11.16
C MET A 1 -20.31 -50.87 11.50
N LEU A 2 -21.11 -49.79 11.53
CA LEU A 2 -22.55 -49.78 11.88
C LEU A 2 -23.54 -50.31 10.80
N LEU A 3 -23.14 -50.37 9.52
CA LEU A 3 -24.05 -50.72 8.41
C LEU A 3 -24.25 -52.25 8.25
N LYS A 4 -23.23 -53.06 8.55
CA LYS A 4 -23.30 -54.54 8.44
C LYS A 4 -24.24 -55.18 9.45
N THR A 5 -24.49 -54.52 10.58
CA THR A 5 -25.42 -54.99 11.61
C THR A 5 -26.89 -54.82 11.24
N ARG A 6 -27.21 -54.09 10.16
CA ARG A 6 -28.59 -53.82 9.71
C ARG A 6 -29.00 -54.52 8.40
N GLN A 7 -28.18 -55.45 7.89
CA GLN A 7 -28.44 -56.21 6.64
C GLN A 7 -28.71 -55.35 5.39
N TRP A 8 -28.14 -54.15 5.32
CA TRP A 8 -28.19 -53.35 4.10
C TRP A 8 -26.98 -53.69 3.22
N ASP A 9 -27.26 -54.30 2.06
CA ASP A 9 -26.26 -54.66 1.04
C ASP A 9 -26.27 -53.57 -0.04
N PHE A 10 -25.30 -52.67 0.04
CA PHE A 10 -25.09 -51.63 -0.97
C PHE A 10 -24.01 -52.08 -1.96
N SER A 11 -24.27 -51.86 -3.24
CA SER A 11 -23.25 -51.94 -4.28
C SER A 11 -22.15 -50.88 -4.06
N SER A 12 -20.96 -51.11 -4.62
CA SER A 12 -19.85 -50.14 -4.54
C SER A 12 -20.25 -48.75 -5.04
N THR A 13 -21.07 -48.68 -6.10
CA THR A 13 -21.57 -47.42 -6.67
C THR A 13 -22.52 -46.68 -5.73
N GLU A 14 -23.37 -47.41 -5.00
CA GLU A 14 -24.26 -46.81 -3.99
C GLU A 14 -23.47 -46.28 -2.80
N LEU A 15 -22.41 -46.98 -2.37
CA LEU A 15 -21.52 -46.51 -1.32
C LEU A 15 -20.75 -45.24 -1.72
N GLU A 16 -20.23 -45.17 -2.94
CA GLU A 16 -19.57 -43.96 -3.47
C GLU A 16 -20.53 -42.76 -3.54
N THR A 17 -21.78 -43.01 -3.95
CA THR A 17 -22.82 -41.97 -4.00
C THR A 17 -23.15 -41.44 -2.60
N LEU A 18 -23.32 -42.34 -1.63
CA LEU A 18 -23.58 -41.98 -0.23
C LEU A 18 -22.41 -41.20 0.39
N LEU A 19 -21.17 -41.63 0.14
CA LEU A 19 -19.97 -40.93 0.61
C LEU A 19 -19.88 -39.53 0.01
N THR A 20 -20.16 -39.38 -1.28
CA THR A 20 -20.16 -38.08 -1.96
C THR A 20 -21.23 -37.15 -1.37
N PHE A 21 -22.41 -37.67 -1.07
CA PHE A 21 -23.49 -36.92 -0.45
C PHE A 21 -23.15 -36.48 0.98
N GLU A 22 -22.64 -37.41 1.80
CA GLU A 22 -22.22 -37.14 3.18
C GLU A 22 -21.10 -36.07 3.22
N ASN A 23 -20.11 -36.18 2.33
CA ASN A 23 -19.05 -35.20 2.21
C ASN A 23 -19.58 -33.80 1.86
N LYS A 24 -20.60 -33.71 1.00
CA LYS A 24 -21.24 -32.42 0.67
C LYS A 24 -21.96 -31.83 1.87
N ILE A 25 -22.68 -32.64 2.66
CA ILE A 25 -23.34 -32.18 3.89
C ILE A 25 -22.31 -31.65 4.88
N GLN A 26 -21.27 -32.44 5.17
CA GLN A 26 -20.23 -32.05 6.11
C GLN A 26 -19.50 -30.77 5.65
N HIS A 27 -19.29 -30.60 4.35
CA HIS A 27 -18.72 -29.38 3.79
C HIS A 27 -19.60 -28.15 4.06
N LYS A 28 -20.91 -28.24 3.80
CA LYS A 28 -21.85 -27.16 4.08
C LYS A 28 -21.89 -26.79 5.57
N GLU A 29 -21.98 -27.78 6.45
CA GLU A 29 -22.02 -27.57 7.90
C GLU A 29 -20.73 -26.94 8.44
N ASN A 30 -19.58 -27.30 7.87
CA ASN A 30 -18.30 -26.68 8.19
C ASN A 30 -18.30 -25.18 7.84
N ILE A 31 -18.81 -24.80 6.66
CA ILE A 31 -18.96 -23.40 6.26
C ILE A 31 -19.86 -22.67 7.27
N LYS A 32 -21.05 -23.20 7.56
CA LYS A 32 -21.99 -22.57 8.51
C LYS A 32 -21.35 -22.35 9.88
N THR A 33 -20.68 -23.38 10.41
CA THR A 33 -20.03 -23.35 11.73
C THR A 33 -18.94 -22.29 11.78
N LYS A 34 -18.09 -22.20 10.75
CA LYS A 34 -17.01 -21.21 10.68
C LYS A 34 -17.54 -19.78 10.55
N ILE A 35 -18.61 -19.56 9.78
CA ILE A 35 -19.26 -18.24 9.71
C ILE A 35 -19.81 -17.85 11.08
N LEU A 36 -20.51 -18.75 11.77
CA LEU A 36 -21.08 -18.45 13.08
C LEU A 36 -20.03 -18.19 14.16
N ALA A 37 -18.83 -18.77 14.03
CA ALA A 37 -17.72 -18.53 14.95
C ALA A 37 -17.25 -17.06 14.95
N THR A 38 -17.47 -16.31 13.86
CA THR A 38 -17.15 -14.87 13.80
C THR A 38 -18.20 -13.99 14.48
N LYS A 39 -19.29 -14.58 14.99
CA LYS A 39 -20.42 -13.92 15.65
C LYS A 39 -21.04 -12.77 14.83
N PRO A 40 -21.41 -13.01 13.56
CA PRO A 40 -22.00 -11.99 12.72
C PRO A 40 -23.39 -11.58 13.23
N GLN A 41 -23.68 -10.29 13.15
CA GLN A 41 -24.95 -9.67 13.52
C GLN A 41 -25.72 -9.20 12.29
N TYR A 42 -25.02 -8.79 11.22
CA TYR A 42 -25.63 -8.23 10.02
C TYR A 42 -25.35 -9.08 8.77
N LEU A 43 -26.26 -9.04 7.79
CA LEU A 43 -26.14 -9.77 6.51
C LEU A 43 -24.75 -9.63 5.87
N ARG A 44 -24.18 -8.42 5.88
CA ARG A 44 -22.84 -8.14 5.35
C ARG A 44 -21.75 -8.99 6.01
N GLU A 45 -21.84 -9.24 7.31
CA GLU A 45 -20.83 -9.99 8.06
C GLU A 45 -20.93 -11.49 7.78
N TYR A 46 -22.15 -12.01 7.59
CA TYR A 46 -22.37 -13.38 7.11
C TYR A 46 -21.75 -13.58 5.72
N ILE A 47 -22.00 -12.64 4.79
CA ILE A 47 -21.46 -12.70 3.44
C ILE A 47 -19.93 -12.54 3.44
N LYS A 48 -19.36 -11.63 4.25
CA LYS A 48 -17.91 -11.48 4.41
C LYS A 48 -17.27 -12.77 4.93
N GLY A 49 -17.85 -13.37 5.98
CA GLY A 49 -17.37 -14.64 6.52
C GLY A 49 -17.43 -15.77 5.49
N PHE A 50 -18.52 -15.86 4.72
CA PHE A 50 -18.65 -16.83 3.64
C PHE A 50 -17.56 -16.68 2.57
N LEU A 51 -17.35 -15.46 2.07
CA LEU A 51 -16.34 -15.18 1.03
C LEU A 51 -14.92 -15.54 1.51
N GLN A 52 -14.60 -15.33 2.79
CA GLN A 52 -13.30 -15.71 3.36
C GLN A 52 -13.08 -17.23 3.43
N ILE A 53 -14.14 -18.02 3.60
CA ILE A 53 -14.06 -19.47 3.77
C ILE A 53 -14.12 -20.22 2.43
N SER A 54 -14.98 -19.75 1.52
CA SER A 54 -15.39 -20.50 0.34
C SER A 54 -15.16 -19.76 -0.99
N GLY A 55 -14.71 -18.50 -0.95
CA GLY A 55 -14.67 -17.63 -2.12
C GLY A 55 -16.07 -17.39 -2.70
N SER A 56 -16.13 -16.93 -3.96
CA SER A 56 -17.38 -16.70 -4.71
C SER A 56 -17.89 -17.94 -5.44
N ASN A 57 -17.53 -19.15 -4.99
CA ASN A 57 -18.00 -20.39 -5.62
C ASN A 57 -19.51 -20.60 -5.38
N ASP A 58 -20.25 -20.66 -6.48
CA ASP A 58 -21.71 -20.86 -6.50
C ASP A 58 -22.18 -22.14 -5.80
N GLU A 59 -21.39 -23.21 -5.85
CA GLU A 59 -21.77 -24.50 -5.25
C GLU A 59 -22.05 -24.37 -3.75
N ASN A 60 -21.36 -23.44 -3.09
CA ASN A 60 -21.43 -23.21 -1.66
C ASN A 60 -22.45 -22.14 -1.24
N LEU A 61 -22.98 -21.35 -2.18
CA LEU A 61 -23.99 -20.32 -1.88
C LEU A 61 -25.26 -20.89 -1.25
N THR A 62 -25.60 -22.14 -1.57
CA THR A 62 -26.75 -22.82 -0.96
C THR A 62 -26.60 -22.97 0.56
N ALA A 63 -25.39 -23.22 1.07
CA ALA A 63 -25.13 -23.29 2.51
C ALA A 63 -25.32 -21.93 3.19
N LEU A 64 -24.90 -20.85 2.54
CA LEU A 64 -25.11 -19.49 3.02
C LEU A 64 -26.59 -19.13 3.01
N LEU A 65 -27.32 -19.45 1.94
CA LEU A 65 -28.75 -19.18 1.83
C LEU A 65 -29.54 -19.87 2.95
N GLU A 66 -29.31 -21.17 3.14
CA GLU A 66 -29.93 -21.95 4.22
C GLU A 66 -29.66 -21.30 5.59
N LEU A 67 -28.41 -20.94 5.87
CA LEU A 67 -28.03 -20.29 7.14
C LEU A 67 -28.72 -18.94 7.35
N LEU A 68 -28.81 -18.11 6.30
CA LEU A 68 -29.45 -16.80 6.41
C LEU A 68 -30.95 -16.92 6.63
N GLN A 69 -31.59 -17.91 6.00
CA GLN A 69 -33.01 -18.23 6.19
C GLN A 69 -33.28 -18.77 7.61
N GLU A 70 -32.44 -19.68 8.11
CA GLU A 70 -32.49 -20.17 9.50
C GLU A 70 -32.42 -19.03 10.53
N ARG A 71 -31.74 -17.94 10.18
CA ARG A 71 -31.56 -16.74 11.02
C ARG A 71 -32.60 -15.65 10.77
N ASN A 72 -33.55 -15.84 9.85
CA ASN A 72 -34.51 -14.82 9.40
C ASN A 72 -33.84 -13.51 8.91
N LEU A 73 -32.63 -13.61 8.35
CA LEU A 73 -31.87 -12.46 7.85
C LEU A 73 -32.04 -12.24 6.34
N TYR A 74 -32.65 -13.20 5.64
CA TYR A 74 -32.79 -13.17 4.19
C TYR A 74 -34.00 -13.97 3.72
N ASN A 75 -34.95 -13.31 3.07
CA ASN A 75 -36.19 -13.92 2.57
C ASN A 75 -36.24 -14.03 1.04
N TYR A 76 -35.11 -13.81 0.38
CA TYR A 76 -35.00 -13.81 -1.08
C TYR A 76 -34.34 -15.09 -1.59
N ASP A 77 -34.39 -15.31 -2.89
CA ASP A 77 -33.90 -16.53 -3.52
C ASP A 77 -32.37 -16.51 -3.75
N LEU A 78 -31.85 -17.60 -4.32
CA LEU A 78 -30.43 -17.76 -4.58
C LEU A 78 -29.89 -16.75 -5.62
N ARG A 79 -30.73 -16.26 -6.53
CA ARG A 79 -30.33 -15.26 -7.54
C ARG A 79 -30.11 -13.92 -6.85
N ASP A 80 -31.01 -13.51 -5.97
CA ASP A 80 -30.85 -12.26 -5.22
C ASP A 80 -29.63 -12.33 -4.29
N LEU A 81 -29.42 -13.48 -3.63
CA LEU A 81 -28.27 -13.67 -2.75
C LEU A 81 -26.96 -13.54 -3.53
N ARG A 82 -26.92 -14.09 -4.75
CA ARG A 82 -25.76 -13.99 -5.63
C ARG A 82 -25.42 -12.54 -5.97
N PHE A 83 -26.43 -11.69 -6.22
CA PHE A 83 -26.19 -10.25 -6.44
C PHE A 83 -25.60 -9.59 -5.19
N ALA A 84 -26.17 -9.84 -4.02
CA ALA A 84 -25.66 -9.27 -2.76
C ALA A 84 -24.22 -9.73 -2.44
N VAL A 85 -23.92 -11.01 -2.70
CA VAL A 85 -22.57 -11.57 -2.54
C VAL A 85 -21.59 -10.91 -3.50
N LYS A 86 -21.97 -10.73 -4.78
CA LYS A 86 -21.11 -10.07 -5.77
C LYS A 86 -20.84 -8.61 -5.44
N GLU A 87 -21.85 -7.89 -4.96
CA GLU A 87 -21.69 -6.49 -4.54
C GLU A 87 -20.71 -6.36 -3.38
N ILE A 88 -20.85 -7.22 -2.36
CA ILE A 88 -19.95 -7.20 -1.20
C ILE A 88 -18.54 -7.69 -1.57
N GLU A 89 -18.41 -8.66 -2.47
CA GLU A 89 -17.12 -9.08 -3.02
C GLU A 89 -16.39 -7.89 -3.68
N ASN A 90 -17.09 -7.14 -4.55
CA ASN A 90 -16.52 -5.96 -5.18
C ASN A 90 -16.13 -4.88 -4.15
N GLN A 91 -16.94 -4.67 -3.10
CA GLN A 91 -16.60 -3.74 -2.02
C GLN A 91 -15.35 -4.17 -1.26
N ILE A 92 -15.19 -5.47 -0.96
CA ILE A 92 -13.99 -6.00 -0.30
C ILE A 92 -12.77 -5.84 -1.21
N GLU A 93 -12.92 -6.07 -2.52
CA GLU A 93 -11.85 -5.88 -3.48
C GLU A 93 -11.42 -4.41 -3.56
N LEU A 94 -12.37 -3.48 -3.56
CA LEU A 94 -12.13 -2.04 -3.47
C LEU A 94 -11.45 -1.66 -2.15
N GLU A 95 -11.96 -2.11 -1.00
CA GLU A 95 -11.36 -1.89 0.33
C GLU A 95 -9.91 -2.40 0.36
N ASN A 96 -9.65 -3.59 -0.21
CA ASN A 96 -8.31 -4.18 -0.28
C ASN A 96 -7.40 -3.45 -1.28
N PHE A 97 -7.94 -2.96 -2.38
CA PHE A 97 -7.20 -2.16 -3.35
C PHE A 97 -6.79 -0.81 -2.75
N GLU A 98 -7.72 -0.10 -2.11
CA GLU A 98 -7.44 1.13 -1.36
C GLU A 98 -6.42 0.88 -0.25
N LYS A 99 -6.60 -0.21 0.49
CA LYS A 99 -5.64 -0.64 1.52
C LYS A 99 -4.25 -0.90 0.92
N ARG A 100 -4.14 -1.55 -0.24
CA ARG A 100 -2.86 -1.74 -0.94
C ARG A 100 -2.24 -0.44 -1.46
N LEU A 101 -3.07 0.52 -1.90
CA LEU A 101 -2.61 1.86 -2.26
C LEU A 101 -2.05 2.62 -1.06
N ASN A 102 -2.62 2.41 0.13
CA ASN A 102 -2.18 3.04 1.37
C ASN A 102 -0.99 2.31 2.00
N GLU A 103 -1.01 0.98 2.09
CA GLU A 103 0.07 0.15 2.65
C GLU A 103 1.33 0.15 1.77
N GLY A 104 1.18 0.26 0.43
CA GLY A 104 2.31 0.42 -0.48
C GLY A 104 3.10 1.72 -0.27
N ASN A 105 2.53 2.71 0.42
CA ASN A 105 3.18 3.99 0.72
C ASN A 105 3.81 4.09 2.12
N GLU A 106 3.42 3.23 3.07
CA GLU A 106 3.90 3.31 4.46
C GLU A 106 5.05 2.34 4.75
N GLN A 107 5.04 1.11 4.22
CA GLN A 107 6.05 0.10 4.58
C GLN A 107 7.24 0.03 3.60
N ILE A 108 7.08 0.54 2.37
CA ILE A 108 8.13 0.56 1.34
C ILE A 108 9.05 1.80 1.47
N PHE A 109 8.63 2.85 2.19
CA PHE A 109 9.25 4.18 2.09
C PHE A 109 10.42 4.44 3.06
N PHE A 110 10.37 3.90 4.28
CA PHE A 110 11.39 4.22 5.30
C PHE A 110 12.61 3.30 5.26
N GLU A 111 12.40 2.02 4.94
CA GLU A 111 13.49 1.05 5.09
C GLU A 111 14.60 1.20 4.06
N ASN A 112 14.49 2.06 3.04
CA ASN A 112 15.54 2.10 2.02
C ASN A 112 15.86 3.38 1.25
N ILE A 113 15.70 4.57 1.84
CA ILE A 113 16.39 5.78 1.33
C ILE A 113 17.90 5.53 1.16
N ASP A 114 18.48 4.68 2.00
CA ASP A 114 19.87 4.25 1.92
C ASP A 114 20.16 3.19 0.84
N GLN A 115 19.15 2.49 0.28
CA GLN A 115 19.32 1.63 -0.90
C GLN A 115 18.97 2.33 -2.21
N LEU A 116 18.26 3.47 -2.20
CA LEU A 116 18.00 4.23 -3.42
C LEU A 116 19.31 4.62 -4.11
N ASN A 117 19.35 4.49 -5.43
CA ASN A 117 20.39 5.10 -6.24
C ASN A 117 20.14 6.62 -6.37
N GLY A 118 21.07 7.35 -6.99
CA GLY A 118 20.97 8.83 -7.11
C GLY A 118 19.67 9.29 -7.78
N TYR A 119 19.29 8.66 -8.89
CA TYR A 119 18.08 8.99 -9.63
C TYR A 119 16.80 8.67 -8.84
N GLU A 120 16.78 7.53 -8.15
CA GLU A 120 15.64 7.15 -7.30
C GLU A 120 15.48 8.12 -6.12
N PHE A 121 16.60 8.62 -5.57
CA PHE A 121 16.58 9.62 -4.51
C PHE A 121 16.05 10.98 -5.02
N GLU A 122 16.40 11.39 -6.23
CA GLU A 122 15.83 12.59 -6.87
C GLU A 122 14.32 12.47 -7.11
N ASP A 123 13.85 11.34 -7.62
CA ASP A 123 12.41 11.10 -7.88
C ASP A 123 11.59 11.02 -6.58
N PHE A 124 12.18 10.43 -5.53
CA PHE A 124 11.66 10.47 -4.18
C PHE A 124 11.48 11.93 -3.69
N LEU A 125 12.53 12.76 -3.79
CA LEU A 125 12.46 14.16 -3.36
C LEU A 125 11.44 14.95 -4.16
N LYS A 126 11.33 14.72 -5.47
CA LYS A 126 10.29 15.32 -6.31
C LYS A 126 8.89 15.01 -5.79
N THR A 127 8.65 13.76 -5.41
CA THR A 127 7.35 13.34 -4.86
C THR A 127 7.09 13.99 -3.49
N LEU A 128 8.09 14.02 -2.61
CA LEU A 128 8.02 14.66 -1.30
C LEU A 128 7.67 16.15 -1.42
N PHE A 129 8.40 16.91 -2.24
CA PHE A 129 8.12 18.34 -2.44
C PHE A 129 6.76 18.59 -3.12
N SER A 130 6.34 17.71 -4.03
CA SER A 130 4.99 17.79 -4.62
C SER A 130 3.91 17.63 -3.55
N LYS A 131 4.05 16.68 -2.62
CA LYS A 131 3.13 16.52 -1.46
C LYS A 131 3.14 17.72 -0.51
N MET A 132 4.29 18.36 -0.36
CA MET A 132 4.42 19.62 0.39
C MET A 132 3.78 20.82 -0.33
N GLY A 133 3.22 20.64 -1.53
CA GLY A 133 2.52 21.68 -2.29
C GLY A 133 3.44 22.59 -3.10
N TYR A 134 4.63 22.12 -3.47
CA TYR A 134 5.51 22.79 -4.42
C TYR A 134 5.18 22.37 -5.85
N GLN A 135 5.35 23.29 -6.79
CA GLN A 135 5.55 22.93 -8.19
C GLN A 135 7.00 22.46 -8.34
N VAL A 136 7.22 21.31 -8.96
CA VAL A 136 8.55 20.70 -9.07
C VAL A 136 8.88 20.43 -10.53
N GLU A 137 10.05 20.92 -10.97
CA GLU A 137 10.64 20.65 -12.28
C GLU A 137 11.97 19.92 -12.08
N GLN A 138 12.19 18.83 -12.82
CA GLN A 138 13.47 18.13 -12.82
C GLN A 138 14.39 18.75 -13.86
N THR A 139 15.66 18.94 -13.51
CA THR A 139 16.67 19.46 -14.44
C THR A 139 17.11 18.36 -15.43
N ARG A 140 17.77 18.76 -16.52
CA ARG A 140 18.13 17.83 -17.60
C ARG A 140 19.47 17.19 -17.29
N LEU A 141 19.50 15.92 -16.88
CA LEU A 141 20.63 15.00 -16.61
C LEU A 141 22.05 15.26 -17.19
N SER A 142 22.23 16.05 -18.24
CA SER A 142 23.54 16.53 -18.70
C SER A 142 23.59 18.07 -18.78
N GLY A 143 24.57 18.68 -18.09
CA GLY A 143 24.91 20.11 -18.25
C GLY A 143 24.32 21.05 -17.20
N ASP A 144 23.74 20.51 -16.13
CA ASP A 144 22.91 21.17 -15.11
C ASP A 144 23.70 22.04 -14.13
N GLN A 145 25.03 21.95 -14.17
CA GLN A 145 25.96 22.69 -13.30
C GLN A 145 25.62 22.63 -11.80
N GLY A 146 24.97 21.55 -11.33
CA GLY A 146 24.78 21.30 -9.91
C GLY A 146 23.38 21.56 -9.33
N ALA A 147 22.32 21.53 -10.13
CA ALA A 147 20.95 21.41 -9.64
C ALA A 147 20.28 20.17 -10.24
N ASP A 148 19.56 19.42 -9.41
CA ASP A 148 18.82 18.21 -9.78
C ASP A 148 17.30 18.50 -9.84
N LEU A 149 16.81 19.43 -9.01
CA LEU A 149 15.41 19.88 -9.00
C LEU A 149 15.30 21.41 -8.91
N VAL A 150 14.25 21.96 -9.49
CA VAL A 150 13.79 23.33 -9.29
C VAL A 150 12.39 23.26 -8.69
N ILE A 151 12.20 23.88 -7.52
CA ILE A 151 10.90 23.93 -6.84
C ILE A 151 10.39 25.36 -6.74
N VAL A 152 9.08 25.54 -6.87
CA VAL A 152 8.41 26.84 -6.76
C VAL A 152 7.22 26.74 -5.82
N LYS A 153 7.14 27.65 -4.85
CA LYS A 153 5.96 27.80 -3.99
C LYS A 153 5.79 29.26 -3.61
N PHE A 154 4.56 29.76 -3.71
CA PHE A 154 4.21 31.16 -3.46
C PHE A 154 5.10 32.17 -4.23
N GLY A 155 5.53 31.83 -5.45
CA GLY A 155 6.36 32.67 -6.31
C GLY A 155 7.86 32.67 -5.98
N GLU A 156 8.29 31.90 -4.97
CA GLU A 156 9.70 31.75 -4.62
C GLU A 156 10.28 30.50 -5.28
N LYS A 157 11.32 30.66 -6.11
CA LYS A 157 12.03 29.57 -6.79
C LYS A 157 13.27 29.17 -5.97
N THR A 158 13.39 27.88 -5.72
CA THR A 158 14.53 27.26 -5.03
C THR A 158 15.14 26.19 -5.93
N VAL A 159 16.45 26.24 -6.14
CA VAL A 159 17.20 25.13 -6.75
C VAL A 159 17.66 24.15 -5.70
N ILE A 160 17.63 22.86 -6.01
CA ILE A 160 18.01 21.78 -5.11
C ILE A 160 19.10 20.92 -5.74
N GLN A 161 20.15 20.64 -4.97
CA GLN A 161 21.08 19.56 -5.25
C GLN A 161 20.80 18.41 -4.27
N ALA A 162 20.41 17.27 -4.80
CA ALA A 162 20.31 16.00 -4.11
C ALA A 162 21.67 15.29 -4.12
N LYS A 163 22.16 14.90 -2.94
CA LYS A 163 23.37 14.08 -2.79
C LYS A 163 23.02 12.81 -2.02
N ARG A 164 22.72 11.74 -2.76
CA ARG A 164 22.74 10.39 -2.20
C ARG A 164 24.20 9.95 -2.07
N PHE A 165 24.74 9.87 -0.86
CA PHE A 165 26.17 9.65 -0.67
C PHE A 165 26.48 8.75 0.54
N GLY A 166 27.46 7.85 0.38
CA GLY A 166 27.85 6.91 1.43
C GLY A 166 28.63 7.53 2.60
N GLY A 167 28.98 8.82 2.52
CA GLY A 167 29.72 9.54 3.55
C GLY A 167 29.24 10.97 3.72
N LYS A 168 29.95 11.73 4.57
CA LYS A 168 29.58 13.13 4.82
C LYS A 168 29.75 13.99 3.58
N VAL A 169 28.79 14.88 3.33
CA VAL A 169 28.80 15.80 2.19
C VAL A 169 29.72 17.00 2.48
N GLY A 170 30.63 17.27 1.55
CA GLY A 170 31.64 18.34 1.63
C GLY A 170 31.27 19.61 0.89
N ASN A 171 32.18 20.60 0.91
CA ASN A 171 31.98 21.93 0.32
C ASN A 171 31.58 21.91 -1.16
N LYS A 172 31.99 20.87 -1.91
CA LYS A 172 31.73 20.78 -3.35
C LYS A 172 30.23 20.91 -3.67
N ALA A 173 29.36 20.22 -2.91
CA ALA A 173 27.91 20.29 -3.14
C ALA A 173 27.35 21.70 -2.89
N VAL A 174 27.89 22.41 -1.90
CA VAL A 174 27.50 23.79 -1.59
C VAL A 174 27.98 24.74 -2.70
N GLN A 175 29.18 24.53 -3.24
CA GLN A 175 29.70 25.33 -4.34
C GLN A 175 28.92 25.09 -5.64
N GLU A 176 28.56 23.84 -5.92
CA GLU A 176 27.73 23.44 -7.07
C GLU A 176 26.36 24.15 -7.01
N ILE A 177 25.65 24.09 -5.87
CA ILE A 177 24.34 24.73 -5.77
C ILE A 177 24.42 26.27 -5.84
N MET A 178 25.48 26.89 -5.32
CA MET A 178 25.69 28.34 -5.44
C MET A 178 25.79 28.79 -6.90
N ALA A 179 26.45 28.00 -7.76
CA ALA A 179 26.50 28.28 -9.19
C ALA A 179 25.11 28.11 -9.83
N ALA A 180 24.39 27.05 -9.46
CA ALA A 180 23.06 26.77 -10.00
C ALA A 180 22.02 27.85 -9.67
N ILE A 181 22.09 28.51 -8.49
CA ILE A 181 21.18 29.61 -8.14
C ILE A 181 21.18 30.69 -9.24
N SER A 182 22.37 31.07 -9.69
CA SER A 182 22.53 32.10 -10.73
C SER A 182 22.07 31.60 -12.09
N LEU A 183 22.39 30.35 -12.43
CA LEU A 183 22.04 29.74 -13.73
C LEU A 183 20.53 29.62 -13.93
N TYR A 184 19.78 29.29 -12.87
CA TYR A 184 18.34 29.06 -12.93
C TYR A 184 17.50 30.28 -12.49
N GLU A 185 18.16 31.42 -12.22
CA GLU A 185 17.53 32.64 -11.71
C GLU A 185 16.61 32.34 -10.50
N ALA A 186 17.16 31.62 -9.53
CA ALA A 186 16.47 31.23 -8.31
C ALA A 186 16.80 32.20 -7.15
N GLN A 187 15.89 32.31 -6.20
CA GLN A 187 16.07 33.14 -5.01
C GLN A 187 16.81 32.38 -3.90
N LYS A 188 16.70 31.05 -3.90
CA LYS A 188 17.27 30.18 -2.87
C LYS A 188 17.97 28.97 -3.48
N GLY A 189 18.93 28.43 -2.73
CA GLY A 189 19.53 27.12 -3.02
C GLY A 189 19.49 26.23 -1.80
N MET A 190 19.32 24.94 -2.05
CA MET A 190 19.22 23.91 -1.03
C MET A 190 20.07 22.69 -1.42
N VAL A 191 20.74 22.10 -0.44
CA VAL A 191 21.40 20.80 -0.60
C VAL A 191 20.73 19.80 0.32
N ILE A 192 20.29 18.68 -0.24
CA ILE A 192 19.63 17.60 0.50
C ILE A 192 20.46 16.33 0.40
N THR A 193 20.60 15.60 1.50
CA THR A 193 21.32 14.32 1.53
C THR A 193 20.69 13.32 2.49
N ASN A 194 20.88 12.03 2.24
CA ASN A 194 20.54 10.96 3.17
C ASN A 194 21.58 10.77 4.31
N ASN A 195 22.61 11.63 4.34
CA ASN A 195 23.72 11.58 5.29
C ASN A 195 23.87 12.94 6.01
N TYR A 196 25.05 13.23 6.53
CA TYR A 196 25.34 14.47 7.24
C TYR A 196 26.34 15.33 6.50
N PHE A 197 26.34 16.63 6.76
CA PHE A 197 27.33 17.56 6.22
C PHE A 197 28.61 17.58 7.05
N THR A 198 29.73 17.89 6.40
CA THR A 198 30.97 18.23 7.12
C THR A 198 30.85 19.60 7.79
N PRO A 199 31.56 19.87 8.91
CA PRO A 199 31.53 21.18 9.55
C PRO A 199 31.95 22.33 8.63
N ALA A 200 32.88 22.07 7.70
CA ALA A 200 33.30 23.03 6.69
C ALA A 200 32.15 23.36 5.71
N ALA A 201 31.38 22.35 5.29
CA ALA A 201 30.24 22.54 4.39
C ALA A 201 29.14 23.33 5.08
N VAL A 202 28.83 23.02 6.34
CA VAL A 202 27.86 23.79 7.15
C VAL A 202 28.29 25.26 7.26
N LYS A 203 29.57 25.51 7.58
CA LYS A 203 30.10 26.88 7.66
C LYS A 203 29.99 27.62 6.33
N LEU A 204 30.29 26.96 5.21
CA LEU A 204 30.19 27.55 3.88
C LEU A 204 28.74 27.84 3.49
N ALA A 205 27.82 26.91 3.77
CA ALA A 205 26.40 27.06 3.47
C ALA A 205 25.81 28.25 4.25
N ASN A 206 26.08 28.35 5.55
CA ASN A 206 25.64 29.46 6.38
C ASN A 206 26.16 30.82 5.88
N ALA A 207 27.42 30.87 5.41
CA ALA A 207 28.00 32.11 4.87
C ALA A 207 27.36 32.56 3.55
N ASN A 208 26.68 31.66 2.82
CA ASN A 208 26.09 31.92 1.51
C ASN A 208 24.55 31.74 1.51
N ASN A 209 23.92 31.63 2.69
CA ASN A 209 22.48 31.40 2.85
C ASN A 209 21.95 30.19 2.05
N ILE A 210 22.72 29.10 2.04
CA ILE A 210 22.29 27.83 1.45
C ILE A 210 21.60 26.98 2.51
N GLU A 211 20.41 26.50 2.20
CA GLU A 211 19.67 25.59 3.07
C GLU A 211 20.27 24.19 3.01
N LEU A 212 20.46 23.57 4.18
CA LEU A 212 20.99 22.21 4.30
C LEU A 212 19.93 21.33 4.94
N VAL A 213 19.56 20.26 4.24
CA VAL A 213 18.68 19.21 4.75
C VAL A 213 19.52 17.94 4.86
N ASP A 214 19.96 17.64 6.08
CA ASP A 214 20.68 16.40 6.40
C ASP A 214 19.70 15.28 6.74
N ARG A 215 20.22 14.13 7.18
CA ARG A 215 19.42 12.95 7.51
C ARG A 215 18.28 13.25 8.48
N ASP A 216 18.58 13.87 9.61
CA ASP A 216 17.58 14.12 10.66
C ASP A 216 16.49 15.08 10.16
N ALA A 217 16.90 16.16 9.48
CA ALA A 217 15.97 17.12 8.88
C ALA A 217 15.12 16.48 7.77
N LEU A 218 15.70 15.59 6.95
CA LEU A 218 14.99 14.87 5.91
C LEU A 218 13.96 13.91 6.52
N GLU A 219 14.31 13.18 7.57
CA GLU A 219 13.40 12.30 8.32
C GLU A 219 12.22 13.11 8.91
N GLU A 220 12.47 14.30 9.46
CA GLU A 220 11.41 15.18 9.95
C GLU A 220 10.47 15.64 8.83
N LEU A 221 11.02 16.05 7.67
CA LEU A 221 10.22 16.45 6.51
C LEU A 221 9.33 15.31 6.01
N ILE A 222 9.86 14.09 5.97
CA ILE A 222 9.10 12.90 5.59
C ILE A 222 7.97 12.68 6.60
N ASN A 223 8.27 12.57 7.89
CA ASN A 223 7.27 12.28 8.93
C ASN A 223 6.13 13.30 9.00
N LYS A 224 6.37 14.54 8.55
CA LYS A 224 5.37 15.61 8.56
C LYS A 224 4.47 15.64 7.32
N HIS A 225 4.98 15.16 6.19
CA HIS A 225 4.36 15.37 4.88
C HIS A 225 4.12 14.06 4.10
N TRP A 226 4.42 12.94 4.73
CA TRP A 226 4.24 11.60 4.22
C TRP A 226 3.53 10.76 5.27
#